data_AF-I9PLT6-F1
#
_entry.id   AF-I9PLT6-F1
#
_cell.length_a   1.000
_cell.length_b   1.000
_cell.length_c   1.000
_cell.angle_alpha   90.00
_cell.angle_beta   90.00
_cell.angle_gamma   90.00
#
_symmetry.space_group_name_H-M   'P 1'
#
loop_
_entity.id
_entity.type
_entity.pdbx_description
1 polymer ?
#
loop_
_entity_poly.entity_id
_entity_poly.type
_entity_poly.pdbx_seq_one_letter_code
_entity_poly.pdbx_strand_id
1 'polypeptide(L)'
;MQEPVITVGILSGKEIGFSFPKEFISSDGIAICGIQQAVYRKGKICWQEKEYDELSFTPQQDTSSFFELQDVTIGINFHWERKEVQRFKGELKIIVEDDRLTAINIIPIEDYLTSVISSEMSATASLELLKAHAVISRSWLLNKLKVANGKLKVIMHPDNTANFELSTLPSQLIKWYDHEAHKNFDVCADDHCQRYQGITRTSTPQAIEAVFATRGEVLMYEGEICDARFSKCCGGAFEEFQNCWENVKHPYLIGQRDSKTETRLPDLTKEAEADKWIRTSPAAFCNTHNKQVLSQVLNNYDQETTDFYRWRVCYSQQELSELIHKRSGIEFGKIIDLIPVERGTSGRLVRLKIVGTLRTLIIGKELEIRRTLSSSHLYSSAFVVDKEYKEDEKEIPSRFILTGSGWGHGVGLCQIGAAVMGEQGYKYKEILSHYYPGSAIEQQYK
;
A
#
# COMPACT_ATOMS: atom_id res chain seq x y z
N MET A 1 -25.35 -6.32 7.58
CA MET A 1 -25.25 -4.86 7.36
C MET A 1 -25.87 -4.52 6.00
N GLN A 2 -26.18 -3.25 5.73
CA GLN A 2 -26.41 -2.79 4.35
C GLN A 2 -25.05 -2.56 3.67
N GLU A 3 -25.02 -2.51 2.33
CA GLU A 3 -23.80 -2.17 1.58
C GLU A 3 -23.26 -0.81 2.07
N PRO A 4 -22.01 -0.77 2.57
CA PRO A 4 -21.34 0.46 2.98
C PRO A 4 -21.17 1.44 1.82
N VAL A 5 -21.42 2.72 2.09
CA VAL A 5 -20.98 3.84 1.24
C VAL A 5 -19.74 4.45 1.88
N ILE A 6 -18.72 4.67 1.07
CA ILE A 6 -17.42 5.21 1.51
C ILE A 6 -17.14 6.55 0.84
N THR A 7 -16.16 7.26 1.38
CA THR A 7 -15.67 8.55 0.91
C THR A 7 -14.19 8.45 0.55
N VAL A 8 -13.86 8.80 -0.70
CA VAL A 8 -12.51 8.66 -1.25
C VAL A 8 -11.94 10.03 -1.62
N GLY A 9 -10.86 10.47 -0.98
CA GLY A 9 -10.15 11.68 -1.36
C GLY A 9 -9.39 11.49 -2.67
N ILE A 10 -9.69 12.32 -3.69
CA ILE A 10 -9.13 12.17 -5.05
C ILE A 10 -8.00 13.16 -5.34
N LEU A 11 -8.26 14.45 -5.16
CA LEU A 11 -7.26 15.50 -5.45
C LEU A 11 -7.52 16.75 -4.61
N SER A 12 -6.45 17.50 -4.33
CA SER A 12 -6.52 18.76 -3.61
C SER A 12 -5.83 19.91 -4.35
N GLY A 13 -6.46 21.07 -4.41
CA GLY A 13 -6.02 22.21 -5.22
C GLY A 13 -6.64 23.54 -4.80
N LYS A 14 -6.08 24.66 -5.25
CA LYS A 14 -6.74 25.97 -5.10
C LYS A 14 -7.97 26.10 -6.02
N GLU A 15 -8.00 25.29 -7.07
CA GLU A 15 -9.09 25.22 -8.04
C GLU A 15 -9.34 23.75 -8.37
N ILE A 16 -10.60 23.39 -8.58
CA ILE A 16 -11.03 22.05 -9.01
C ILE A 16 -11.95 22.22 -10.20
N GLY A 17 -11.51 21.72 -11.36
CA GLY A 17 -12.32 21.59 -12.56
C GLY A 17 -13.02 20.23 -12.57
N PHE A 18 -14.31 20.21 -12.86
CA PHE A 18 -15.11 18.99 -12.94
C PHE A 18 -16.18 19.08 -14.02
N SER A 19 -16.69 17.94 -14.49
CA SER A 19 -17.73 17.92 -15.52
C SER A 19 -18.79 16.86 -15.22
N PHE A 20 -20.03 17.13 -15.62
CA PHE A 20 -21.12 16.15 -15.55
C PHE A 20 -21.69 15.90 -16.95
N PRO A 21 -21.38 14.76 -17.59
CA PRO A 21 -21.95 14.40 -18.89
C PRO A 21 -23.47 14.18 -18.86
N LYS A 22 -24.01 13.84 -17.69
CA LYS A 22 -25.46 13.75 -17.40
C LYS A 22 -25.81 14.69 -16.26
N GLU A 23 -27.11 14.86 -16.00
CA GLU A 23 -27.59 15.76 -14.96
C GLU A 23 -27.24 15.27 -13.54
N PHE A 24 -26.64 16.15 -12.75
CA PHE A 24 -26.40 15.99 -11.32
C PHE A 24 -27.16 17.08 -10.55
N ILE A 25 -27.57 16.77 -9.32
CA ILE A 25 -28.24 17.71 -8.43
C ILE A 25 -27.22 18.17 -7.39
N SER A 26 -26.96 19.47 -7.33
CA SER A 26 -26.13 20.07 -6.28
C SER A 26 -26.82 20.05 -4.90
N SER A 27 -26.06 20.27 -3.83
CA SER A 27 -26.58 20.42 -2.47
C SER A 27 -27.68 21.48 -2.31
N ASP A 28 -27.71 22.48 -3.21
CA ASP A 28 -28.74 23.53 -3.27
C ASP A 28 -30.00 23.11 -4.06
N GLY A 29 -30.06 21.88 -4.55
CA GLY A 29 -31.16 21.37 -5.39
C GLY A 29 -31.09 21.83 -6.85
N ILE A 30 -29.99 22.45 -7.28
CA ILE A 30 -29.80 22.91 -8.66
C ILE A 30 -29.34 21.74 -9.53
N ALA A 31 -30.10 21.43 -10.56
CA ALA A 31 -29.74 20.52 -11.62
C ALA A 31 -28.66 21.13 -12.53
N ILE A 32 -27.57 20.41 -12.77
CA ILE A 32 -26.42 20.90 -13.52
C ILE A 32 -25.83 19.82 -14.42
N CYS A 33 -25.33 20.24 -15.58
CA CYS A 33 -24.56 19.41 -16.52
C CYS A 33 -23.40 20.21 -17.13
N GLY A 34 -22.49 19.52 -17.83
CA GLY A 34 -21.34 20.14 -18.49
C GLY A 34 -20.21 20.50 -17.53
N ILE A 35 -19.30 21.36 -18.01
CA ILE A 35 -18.07 21.74 -17.31
C ILE A 35 -18.37 22.76 -16.21
N GLN A 36 -17.78 22.53 -15.04
CA GLN A 36 -17.90 23.34 -13.83
C GLN A 36 -16.51 23.59 -13.24
N GLN A 37 -16.40 24.63 -12.42
CA GLN A 37 -15.16 24.96 -11.71
C GLN A 37 -15.49 25.52 -10.32
N ALA A 38 -14.81 25.00 -9.31
CA ALA A 38 -14.83 25.53 -7.95
C ALA A 38 -13.46 26.12 -7.60
N VAL A 39 -13.44 27.24 -6.89
CA VAL A 39 -12.21 27.97 -6.52
C VAL A 39 -12.19 28.23 -5.03
N TYR A 40 -11.07 27.96 -4.37
CA TYR A 40 -10.85 28.34 -2.98
C TYR A 40 -10.66 29.86 -2.87
N ARG A 41 -11.44 30.52 -2.01
CA ARG A 41 -11.21 31.91 -1.62
C ARG A 41 -11.49 32.10 -0.13
N LYS A 42 -10.49 32.59 0.61
CA LYS A 42 -10.61 32.99 2.02
C LYS A 42 -11.32 31.96 2.92
N GLY A 43 -10.95 30.69 2.80
CA GLY A 43 -11.54 29.61 3.59
C GLY A 43 -12.89 29.09 3.09
N LYS A 44 -13.39 29.56 1.94
CA LYS A 44 -14.66 29.14 1.33
C LYS A 44 -14.46 28.52 -0.05
N ILE A 45 -15.45 27.73 -0.47
CA ILE A 45 -15.59 27.23 -1.82
C ILE A 45 -16.42 28.25 -2.62
N CYS A 46 -15.87 28.83 -3.67
CA CYS A 46 -16.61 29.67 -4.61
C CYS A 46 -17.02 28.85 -5.83
N TRP A 47 -18.33 28.74 -6.09
CA TRP A 47 -18.89 28.07 -7.27
C TRP A 47 -20.13 28.84 -7.74
N GLN A 48 -20.21 29.16 -9.04
CA GLN A 48 -21.29 29.96 -9.66
C GLN A 48 -21.62 31.25 -8.87
N GLU A 49 -20.58 32.02 -8.52
CA GLU A 49 -20.69 33.30 -7.78
C GLU A 49 -21.25 33.19 -6.35
N LYS A 50 -21.46 31.97 -5.84
CA LYS A 50 -21.86 31.71 -4.46
C LYS A 50 -20.71 31.12 -3.64
N GLU A 51 -20.77 31.31 -2.33
CA GLU A 51 -19.82 30.76 -1.36
C GLU A 51 -20.44 29.59 -0.58
N TYR A 52 -19.66 28.52 -0.39
CA TYR A 52 -20.07 27.32 0.32
C TYR A 52 -18.99 26.91 1.34
N ASP A 53 -19.43 26.29 2.44
CA ASP A 53 -18.56 25.56 3.37
C ASP A 53 -18.30 24.13 2.87
N GLU A 54 -19.33 23.54 2.26
CA GLU A 54 -19.34 22.21 1.66
C GLU A 54 -20.23 22.26 0.42
N LEU A 55 -19.82 21.57 -0.65
CA LEU A 55 -20.57 21.50 -1.90
C LEU A 55 -20.64 20.04 -2.36
N SER A 56 -21.83 19.51 -2.57
CA SER A 56 -22.02 18.14 -3.06
C SER A 56 -22.87 18.08 -4.33
N PHE A 57 -22.68 17.02 -5.10
CA PHE A 57 -23.38 16.75 -6.35
C PHE A 57 -23.74 15.27 -6.42
N THR A 58 -25.04 14.98 -6.47
CA THR A 58 -25.59 13.62 -6.50
C THR A 58 -26.16 13.32 -7.90
N PRO A 59 -25.89 12.15 -8.50
CA PRO A 59 -26.47 11.78 -9.78
C PRO A 59 -27.98 11.52 -9.66
N GLN A 60 -28.77 11.90 -10.67
CA GLN A 60 -30.19 11.51 -10.74
C GLN A 60 -30.34 10.03 -11.10
N GLN A 61 -30.45 9.14 -10.09
CA GLN A 61 -30.87 7.71 -10.10
C GLN A 61 -30.46 6.77 -11.27
N ASP A 62 -29.68 7.24 -12.24
CA ASP A 62 -29.23 6.52 -13.41
C ASP A 62 -27.87 5.90 -13.09
N THR A 63 -27.82 4.58 -13.14
CA THR A 63 -26.63 3.77 -12.84
C THR A 63 -25.49 3.99 -13.83
N SER A 64 -25.74 4.67 -14.96
CA SER A 64 -24.73 5.03 -15.96
C SER A 64 -24.18 6.46 -15.81
N SER A 65 -24.67 7.23 -14.83
CA SER A 65 -24.14 8.56 -14.54
C SER A 65 -22.75 8.49 -13.91
N PHE A 66 -21.87 9.39 -14.36
CA PHE A 66 -20.52 9.58 -13.84
C PHE A 66 -20.17 11.06 -13.89
N PHE A 67 -19.17 11.46 -13.11
CA PHE A 67 -18.56 12.78 -13.19
C PHE A 67 -17.09 12.66 -13.61
N GLU A 68 -16.56 13.73 -14.18
CA GLU A 68 -15.15 13.84 -14.54
C GLU A 68 -14.45 14.84 -13.65
N LEU A 69 -13.27 14.49 -13.14
CA LEU A 69 -12.36 15.45 -12.51
C LEU A 69 -11.21 15.75 -13.47
N GLN A 70 -10.90 17.03 -13.59
CA GLN A 70 -9.78 17.52 -14.39
C GLN A 70 -8.50 17.51 -13.54
N ASP A 71 -7.35 17.41 -14.21
CA ASP A 71 -6.03 17.52 -13.59
C ASP A 71 -5.74 16.56 -12.43
N VAL A 72 -6.34 15.36 -12.45
CA VAL A 72 -6.04 14.31 -11.46
C VAL A 72 -4.62 13.84 -11.67
N THR A 73 -3.79 13.95 -10.62
CA THR A 73 -2.37 13.56 -10.68
C THR A 73 -2.26 12.04 -10.51
N ILE A 74 -1.53 11.38 -11.40
CA ILE A 74 -1.24 9.96 -11.34
C ILE A 74 0.26 9.76 -11.23
N GLY A 75 0.67 8.83 -10.36
CA GLY A 75 2.08 8.53 -10.13
C GLY A 75 2.75 9.60 -9.29
N ILE A 76 2.05 10.06 -8.24
CA ILE A 76 2.56 11.09 -7.32
C ILE A 76 3.91 10.61 -6.78
N ASN A 77 4.96 11.43 -6.93
CA ASN A 77 6.35 11.11 -6.55
C ASN A 77 7.04 10.01 -7.39
N PHE A 78 6.50 9.65 -8.56
CA PHE A 78 7.18 8.80 -9.55
C PHE A 78 7.69 9.62 -10.73
N HIS A 79 8.69 9.10 -11.45
CA HIS A 79 9.32 9.80 -12.59
C HIS A 79 8.40 9.97 -13.81
N TRP A 80 7.21 9.35 -13.80
CA TRP A 80 6.20 9.42 -14.86
C TRP A 80 4.93 10.18 -14.44
N GLU A 81 5.01 10.96 -13.34
CA GLU A 81 3.89 11.77 -12.84
C GLU A 81 3.22 12.58 -13.96
N ARG A 82 1.90 12.44 -14.10
CA ARG A 82 1.12 13.16 -15.10
C ARG A 82 -0.26 13.52 -14.59
N LYS A 83 -0.86 14.53 -15.22
CA LYS A 83 -2.24 14.92 -15.01
C LYS A 83 -3.12 14.36 -16.11
N GLU A 84 -4.23 13.75 -15.75
CA GLU A 84 -5.24 13.31 -16.72
C GLU A 84 -6.66 13.51 -16.18
N VAL A 85 -7.62 13.48 -17.09
CA VAL A 85 -9.05 13.51 -16.75
C VAL A 85 -9.44 12.12 -16.27
N GLN A 86 -9.99 12.04 -15.06
CA GLN A 86 -10.51 10.78 -14.52
C GLN A 86 -12.03 10.82 -14.33
N ARG A 87 -12.66 9.67 -14.56
CA ARG A 87 -14.12 9.46 -14.48
C ARG A 87 -14.48 8.67 -13.24
N PHE A 88 -15.51 9.10 -12.53
CA PHE A 88 -15.95 8.48 -11.28
C PHE A 88 -17.45 8.30 -11.25
N LYS A 89 -17.91 7.17 -10.69
CA LYS A 89 -19.32 6.95 -10.35
C LYS A 89 -19.63 7.54 -8.98
N GLY A 90 -20.92 7.61 -8.64
CA GLY A 90 -21.37 8.07 -7.33
C GLY A 90 -21.43 9.59 -7.25
N GLU A 91 -21.25 10.11 -6.05
CA GLU A 91 -21.40 11.55 -5.76
C GLU A 91 -20.03 12.23 -5.71
N LEU A 92 -20.02 13.52 -6.07
CA LEU A 92 -18.86 14.39 -5.88
C LEU A 92 -19.14 15.31 -4.71
N LYS A 93 -18.25 15.34 -3.73
CA LYS A 93 -18.24 16.29 -2.62
C LYS A 93 -16.96 17.10 -2.65
N ILE A 94 -17.04 18.40 -2.41
CA ILE A 94 -15.91 19.32 -2.32
C ILE A 94 -15.95 19.97 -0.95
N ILE A 95 -14.80 19.95 -0.26
CA ILE A 95 -14.61 20.57 1.05
C ILE A 95 -13.38 21.47 1.04
N VAL A 96 -13.23 22.28 2.08
CA VAL A 96 -12.01 23.05 2.36
C VAL A 96 -11.14 22.32 3.38
N GLU A 97 -9.87 22.10 3.06
CA GLU A 97 -8.87 21.49 3.93
C GLU A 97 -7.50 22.14 3.67
N ASP A 98 -6.80 22.56 4.73
CA ASP A 98 -5.46 23.18 4.68
C ASP A 98 -5.31 24.29 3.61
N ASP A 99 -6.25 25.24 3.63
CA ASP A 99 -6.36 26.34 2.67
C ASP A 99 -6.51 25.91 1.21
N ARG A 100 -6.95 24.69 0.93
CA ARG A 100 -7.20 24.16 -0.41
C ARG A 100 -8.60 23.56 -0.48
N LEU A 101 -9.08 23.36 -1.70
CA LEU A 101 -10.23 22.51 -1.96
C LEU A 101 -9.75 21.05 -2.03
N THR A 102 -10.54 20.13 -1.51
CA THR A 102 -10.36 18.68 -1.68
C THR A 102 -11.60 18.10 -2.33
N ALA A 103 -11.44 17.41 -3.47
CA ALA A 103 -12.50 16.63 -4.11
C ALA A 103 -12.56 15.23 -3.51
N ILE A 104 -13.75 14.84 -3.08
CA ILE A 104 -14.08 13.59 -2.43
C ILE A 104 -15.14 12.88 -3.26
N ASN A 105 -14.88 11.63 -3.61
CA ASN A 105 -15.87 10.77 -4.26
C ASN A 105 -16.62 9.95 -3.20
N ILE A 106 -17.94 10.05 -3.18
CA ILE A 106 -18.81 9.22 -2.34
C ILE A 106 -19.37 8.08 -3.19
N ILE A 107 -19.09 6.84 -2.82
CA ILE A 107 -19.34 5.67 -3.67
C ILE A 107 -19.67 4.42 -2.85
N PRO A 108 -20.57 3.53 -3.32
CA PRO A 108 -20.75 2.21 -2.73
C PRO A 108 -19.45 1.40 -2.78
N ILE A 109 -19.17 0.66 -1.71
CA ILE A 109 -17.91 -0.08 -1.57
C ILE A 109 -17.68 -1.09 -2.70
N GLU A 110 -18.72 -1.72 -3.26
CA GLU A 110 -18.53 -2.73 -4.32
C GLU A 110 -18.15 -2.09 -5.66
N ASP A 111 -18.69 -0.90 -5.97
CA ASP A 111 -18.26 -0.12 -7.14
C ASP A 111 -16.82 0.38 -6.96
N TYR A 112 -16.44 0.80 -5.75
CA TYR A 112 -15.06 1.16 -5.42
C TYR A 112 -14.10 -0.02 -5.62
N LEU A 113 -14.40 -1.19 -5.05
CA LEU A 113 -13.56 -2.38 -5.13
C LEU A 113 -13.36 -2.86 -6.57
N THR A 114 -14.38 -2.71 -7.43
CA THR A 114 -14.26 -3.03 -8.85
C THR A 114 -13.16 -2.20 -9.53
N SER A 115 -13.06 -0.92 -9.18
CA SER A 115 -11.99 -0.03 -9.68
C SER A 115 -10.64 -0.37 -9.06
N VAL A 116 -10.60 -0.59 -7.73
CA VAL A 116 -9.36 -0.95 -7.02
C VAL A 116 -8.73 -2.20 -7.61
N ILE A 117 -9.50 -3.29 -7.73
CA ILE A 117 -8.99 -4.55 -8.26
C ILE A 117 -8.51 -4.40 -9.71
N SER A 118 -9.23 -3.64 -10.52
CA SER A 118 -8.82 -3.37 -11.91
C SER A 118 -7.59 -2.46 -12.02
N SER A 119 -7.27 -1.70 -10.98
CA SER A 119 -6.12 -0.78 -10.92
C SER A 119 -4.88 -1.43 -10.31
N GLU A 120 -5.09 -2.35 -9.37
CA GLU A 120 -4.06 -3.11 -8.67
C GLU A 120 -3.60 -4.32 -9.51
N MET A 121 -4.54 -5.05 -10.12
CA MET A 121 -4.27 -6.31 -10.80
C MET A 121 -4.46 -6.20 -12.32
N SER A 122 -3.72 -7.03 -13.06
CA SER A 122 -3.84 -7.11 -14.52
C SER A 122 -5.15 -7.77 -14.95
N ALA A 123 -5.59 -7.43 -16.16
CA ALA A 123 -6.77 -8.02 -16.79
C ALA A 123 -6.67 -9.54 -17.03
N THR A 124 -5.45 -10.09 -17.05
CA THR A 124 -5.21 -11.52 -17.23
C THR A 124 -5.14 -12.30 -15.91
N ALA A 125 -5.39 -11.65 -14.78
CA ALA A 125 -5.37 -12.30 -13.47
C ALA A 125 -6.42 -13.41 -13.36
N SER A 126 -6.03 -14.51 -12.70
CA SER A 126 -6.96 -15.62 -12.45
C SER A 126 -8.14 -15.18 -11.57
N LEU A 127 -9.31 -15.75 -11.82
CA LEU A 127 -10.53 -15.40 -11.08
C LEU A 127 -10.37 -15.64 -9.57
N GLU A 128 -9.65 -16.70 -9.17
CA GLU A 128 -9.44 -17.02 -7.75
C GLU A 128 -8.47 -16.03 -7.07
N LEU A 129 -7.47 -15.52 -7.78
CA LEU A 129 -6.64 -14.41 -7.31
C LEU A 129 -7.48 -13.14 -7.12
N LEU A 130 -8.30 -12.79 -8.11
CA LEU A 130 -9.15 -11.59 -8.06
C LEU A 130 -10.18 -11.67 -6.92
N LYS A 131 -10.77 -12.84 -6.67
CA LYS A 131 -11.67 -13.07 -5.53
C LYS A 131 -10.94 -12.92 -4.20
N ALA A 132 -9.75 -13.50 -4.06
CA ALA A 132 -8.95 -13.34 -2.85
C ALA A 132 -8.61 -11.86 -2.62
N HIS A 133 -8.24 -11.14 -3.68
CA HIS A 133 -7.93 -9.72 -3.62
C HIS A 133 -9.16 -8.87 -3.25
N ALA A 134 -10.35 -9.19 -3.78
CA ALA A 134 -11.60 -8.53 -3.40
C ALA A 134 -11.88 -8.64 -1.90
N VAL A 135 -11.77 -9.86 -1.35
CA VAL A 135 -12.03 -10.10 0.08
C VAL A 135 -11.03 -9.37 0.96
N ILE A 136 -9.73 -9.41 0.67
CA ILE A 136 -8.74 -8.70 1.50
C ILE A 136 -8.89 -7.18 1.39
N SER A 137 -9.14 -6.64 0.20
CA SER A 137 -9.29 -5.20 0.00
C SER A 137 -10.52 -4.67 0.73
N ARG A 138 -11.63 -5.43 0.70
CA ARG A 138 -12.84 -5.14 1.47
C ARG A 138 -12.61 -5.25 2.98
N SER A 139 -11.92 -6.30 3.43
CA SER A 139 -11.62 -6.52 4.85
C SER A 139 -10.77 -5.40 5.41
N TRP A 140 -9.70 -5.04 4.70
CA TRP A 140 -8.83 -3.93 5.07
C TRP A 140 -9.61 -2.62 5.17
N LEU A 141 -10.41 -2.29 4.15
CA LEU A 141 -11.22 -1.07 4.14
C LEU A 141 -12.23 -1.04 5.29
N LEU A 142 -12.95 -2.13 5.54
CA LEU A 142 -13.96 -2.18 6.60
C LEU A 142 -13.37 -2.28 8.01
N ASN A 143 -12.19 -2.89 8.16
CA ASN A 143 -11.43 -2.88 9.41
C ASN A 143 -11.08 -1.44 9.80
N LYS A 144 -10.72 -0.58 8.83
CA LYS A 144 -10.47 0.85 9.07
C LYS A 144 -11.74 1.64 9.42
N LEU A 145 -12.91 1.20 8.93
CA LEU A 145 -14.19 1.91 9.07
C LEU A 145 -15.02 1.52 10.31
N LYS A 146 -14.41 1.00 11.39
CA LYS A 146 -15.06 0.36 12.57
C LYS A 146 -16.53 0.71 12.79
N VAL A 147 -17.39 -0.31 12.72
CA VAL A 147 -18.82 -0.19 12.98
C VAL A 147 -19.07 0.03 14.48
N ALA A 148 -19.45 1.24 14.92
CA ALA A 148 -20.16 1.38 16.19
C ALA A 148 -21.65 1.58 15.97
N ASN A 149 -22.45 0.81 16.71
CA ASN A 149 -23.90 0.91 16.77
C ASN A 149 -24.58 0.78 15.40
N GLY A 150 -24.11 -0.14 14.55
CA GLY A 150 -24.76 -0.45 13.26
C GLY A 150 -24.68 0.66 12.21
N LYS A 151 -23.91 1.72 12.46
CA LYS A 151 -23.50 2.71 11.45
C LYS A 151 -22.00 2.60 11.25
N LEU A 152 -21.55 2.54 10.00
CA LEU A 152 -20.13 2.78 9.72
C LEU A 152 -19.81 4.19 10.20
N LYS A 153 -18.85 4.27 11.11
CA LYS A 153 -18.23 5.53 11.49
C LYS A 153 -16.74 5.28 11.37
N VAL A 154 -16.01 6.23 10.82
CA VAL A 154 -14.57 6.30 11.09
C VAL A 154 -14.44 6.56 12.59
N ILE A 155 -14.28 5.49 13.37
CA ILE A 155 -13.97 5.62 14.78
C ILE A 155 -12.46 5.60 14.85
N MET A 156 -11.96 6.83 14.85
CA MET A 156 -10.62 7.15 15.29
C MET A 156 -10.45 6.48 16.66
N HIS A 157 -9.54 5.52 16.74
CA HIS A 157 -8.67 5.60 17.91
C HIS A 157 -7.92 6.91 17.75
N PRO A 158 -7.80 7.73 18.81
CA PRO A 158 -6.74 8.69 18.84
C PRO A 158 -5.46 7.85 18.87
N ASP A 159 -4.98 7.42 17.70
CA ASP A 159 -3.56 7.30 17.49
C ASP A 159 -3.08 8.73 17.47
N ASN A 160 -3.02 9.27 18.70
CA ASN A 160 -2.52 10.58 19.01
C ASN A 160 -1.18 10.63 18.32
N THR A 161 -1.15 11.43 17.28
CA THR A 161 -0.01 11.79 16.44
C THR A 161 0.46 10.72 15.45
N ALA A 162 0.43 11.12 14.17
CA ALA A 162 1.43 10.74 13.18
C ALA A 162 2.86 11.23 13.56
N ASN A 163 3.21 11.32 14.86
CA ASN A 163 4.46 11.87 15.40
C ASN A 163 4.64 11.58 16.93
N PHE A 164 4.57 10.34 17.42
CA PHE A 164 5.08 9.96 18.75
C PHE A 164 5.69 8.54 18.68
N GLU A 165 6.85 8.22 19.24
CA GLU A 165 7.94 9.04 19.75
C GLU A 165 9.05 9.01 18.70
N LEU A 166 9.54 10.18 18.31
CA LEU A 166 10.97 10.30 18.03
C LEU A 166 11.65 9.94 19.35
N SER A 167 11.91 8.66 19.60
CA SER A 167 12.95 8.25 20.53
C SER A 167 14.27 8.63 19.87
N THR A 168 14.52 9.94 19.70
CA THR A 168 15.87 10.48 19.68
C THR A 168 16.42 10.39 21.09
N LEU A 169 16.56 9.15 21.58
CA LEU A 169 17.83 8.84 22.21
C LEU A 169 18.88 9.28 21.18
N PRO A 170 19.97 9.98 21.57
CA PRO A 170 20.95 10.54 20.64
C PRO A 170 21.50 9.57 19.57
N SER A 171 21.25 8.27 19.73
CA SER A 171 21.66 7.16 18.88
C SER A 171 20.54 6.41 18.13
N GLN A 172 19.26 6.82 18.17
CA GLN A 172 18.16 6.09 17.48
C GLN A 172 17.17 7.02 16.73
N LEU A 173 16.66 6.52 15.60
CA LEU A 173 15.58 7.10 14.79
C LEU A 173 14.64 5.97 14.37
N ILE A 174 13.58 5.74 15.15
CA ILE A 174 12.60 4.69 14.86
C ILE A 174 11.34 5.37 14.40
N LYS A 175 10.94 5.09 13.16
CA LYS A 175 9.75 5.67 12.55
C LYS A 175 8.98 4.59 11.83
N TRP A 176 7.79 4.29 12.30
CA TRP A 176 6.82 3.55 11.50
C TRP A 176 5.84 4.53 10.89
N TYR A 177 5.33 4.14 9.73
CA TYR A 177 4.25 4.82 9.05
C TYR A 177 3.10 3.85 9.11
N ASP A 178 2.26 3.96 10.14
CA ASP A 178 0.88 3.51 9.96
C ASP A 178 0.12 4.67 9.34
N HIS A 179 -0.85 4.35 8.48
CA HIS A 179 -1.48 5.30 7.57
C HIS A 179 -1.70 6.67 8.23
N GLU A 180 -1.19 7.74 7.61
CA GLU A 180 -1.66 9.10 7.89
C GLU A 180 -3.18 9.09 7.72
N ALA A 181 -3.91 9.09 8.84
CA ALA A 181 -5.35 9.07 8.85
C ALA A 181 -5.86 10.32 8.15
N HIS A 182 -6.74 10.13 7.18
CA HIS A 182 -7.44 11.23 6.55
C HIS A 182 -8.48 11.77 7.52
N LYS A 183 -8.51 13.10 7.71
CA LYS A 183 -9.41 13.72 8.68
C LYS A 183 -10.87 13.74 8.21
N ASN A 184 -11.06 13.89 6.90
CA ASN A 184 -12.36 14.26 6.31
C ASN A 184 -12.90 13.25 5.29
N PHE A 185 -12.21 12.13 5.07
CA PHE A 185 -12.61 11.05 4.16
C PHE A 185 -12.05 9.71 4.63
N ASP A 186 -12.58 8.60 4.13
CA ASP A 186 -12.26 7.26 4.62
C ASP A 186 -10.91 6.75 4.09
N VAL A 187 -10.63 6.97 2.80
CA VAL A 187 -9.41 6.52 2.11
C VAL A 187 -8.97 7.48 1.02
N CYS A 188 -7.68 7.53 0.67
CA CYS A 188 -7.22 8.25 -0.52
C CYS A 188 -7.16 7.33 -1.76
N ALA A 189 -7.08 7.94 -2.93
CA ALA A 189 -7.01 7.25 -4.21
C ALA A 189 -5.60 6.75 -4.62
N ASP A 190 -4.60 6.91 -3.76
CA ASP A 190 -3.18 6.62 -4.04
C ASP A 190 -2.70 5.30 -3.40
N ASP A 191 -1.47 4.90 -3.73
CA ASP A 191 -0.77 3.71 -3.20
C ASP A 191 -0.63 3.75 -1.66
N HIS A 192 -0.87 4.91 -1.03
CA HIS A 192 -0.95 5.03 0.42
C HIS A 192 -2.12 4.21 0.99
N CYS A 193 -3.31 4.22 0.38
CA CYS A 193 -4.46 3.42 0.82
C CYS A 193 -4.65 2.21 -0.10
N GLN A 194 -5.28 2.45 -1.25
CA GLN A 194 -5.50 1.49 -2.32
C GLN A 194 -5.62 2.28 -3.61
N ARG A 195 -5.03 1.78 -4.70
CA ARG A 195 -5.03 2.50 -5.97
C ARG A 195 -6.44 2.57 -6.55
N TYR A 196 -7.03 3.76 -6.58
CA TYR A 196 -8.38 3.99 -7.09
C TYR A 196 -8.37 5.01 -8.23
N GLN A 197 -8.72 4.60 -9.45
CA GLN A 197 -8.66 5.45 -10.65
C GLN A 197 -10.04 5.69 -11.29
N GLY A 198 -11.09 5.40 -10.52
CA GLY A 198 -12.48 5.44 -10.98
C GLY A 198 -12.76 4.44 -12.11
N ILE A 199 -13.57 4.86 -13.08
CA ILE A 199 -13.96 4.08 -14.27
C ILE A 199 -13.23 4.52 -15.55
N THR A 200 -12.21 5.38 -15.41
CA THR A 200 -11.38 5.87 -16.54
C THR A 200 -10.74 4.72 -17.29
N ARG A 201 -10.25 3.73 -16.54
CA ARG A 201 -9.82 2.44 -17.05
C ARG A 201 -11.00 1.48 -16.99
N THR A 202 -11.25 0.80 -18.10
CA THR A 202 -12.33 -0.19 -18.20
C THR A 202 -12.08 -1.31 -17.19
N SER A 203 -12.99 -1.47 -16.24
CA SER A 203 -12.99 -2.64 -15.35
C SER A 203 -13.13 -3.91 -16.17
N THR A 204 -12.35 -4.93 -15.82
CA THR A 204 -12.35 -6.18 -16.58
C THR A 204 -13.58 -7.00 -16.17
N PRO A 205 -14.21 -7.75 -17.10
CA PRO A 205 -15.33 -8.62 -16.75
C PRO A 205 -15.01 -9.56 -15.58
N GLN A 206 -13.77 -10.05 -15.51
CA GLN A 206 -13.27 -10.91 -14.45
C GLN A 206 -13.20 -10.21 -13.10
N ALA A 207 -12.78 -8.94 -13.05
CA ALA A 207 -12.77 -8.16 -11.81
C ALA A 207 -14.21 -7.92 -11.31
N ILE A 208 -15.12 -7.56 -12.21
CA ILE A 208 -16.55 -7.40 -11.88
C ILE A 208 -17.13 -8.71 -11.34
N GLU A 209 -16.86 -9.83 -12.00
CA GLU A 209 -17.29 -11.16 -11.56
C GLU A 209 -16.71 -11.52 -10.19
N ALA A 210 -15.43 -11.25 -9.95
CA ALA A 210 -14.78 -11.54 -8.67
C ALA A 210 -15.38 -10.75 -7.51
N VAL A 211 -15.61 -9.44 -7.70
CA VAL A 211 -16.25 -8.57 -6.71
C VAL A 211 -17.66 -9.04 -6.43
N PHE A 212 -18.45 -9.29 -7.49
CA PHE A 212 -19.83 -9.77 -7.36
C PHE A 212 -19.91 -11.12 -6.63
N ALA A 213 -19.04 -12.08 -6.99
CA ALA A 213 -19.02 -13.41 -6.40
C ALA A 213 -18.60 -13.43 -4.93
N THR A 214 -17.88 -12.40 -4.46
CA THR A 214 -17.40 -12.26 -3.08
C THR A 214 -18.08 -11.09 -2.36
N ARG A 215 -19.23 -10.65 -2.85
CA ARG A 215 -19.93 -9.47 -2.36
C ARG A 215 -20.24 -9.61 -0.86
N GLY A 216 -19.76 -8.64 -0.10
CA GLY A 216 -19.88 -8.62 1.36
C GLY A 216 -19.03 -9.63 2.12
N GLU A 217 -18.21 -10.45 1.46
CA GLU A 217 -17.29 -11.38 2.14
C GLU A 217 -16.06 -10.63 2.67
N VAL A 218 -15.75 -10.84 3.96
CA VAL A 218 -14.57 -10.30 4.66
C VAL A 218 -13.88 -11.38 5.48
N LEU A 219 -12.63 -11.14 5.86
CA LEU A 219 -11.88 -11.94 6.82
C LEU A 219 -12.23 -11.52 8.25
N MET A 220 -12.57 -12.50 9.08
CA MET A 220 -12.94 -12.35 10.48
C MET A 220 -12.03 -13.18 11.37
N TYR A 221 -11.70 -12.65 12.54
CA TYR A 221 -11.02 -13.38 13.60
C TYR A 221 -11.62 -12.98 14.95
N GLU A 222 -12.06 -13.97 15.73
CA GLU A 222 -12.68 -13.76 17.06
C GLU A 222 -13.81 -12.69 17.07
N GLY A 223 -14.60 -12.64 16.00
CA GLY A 223 -15.75 -11.73 15.87
C GLY A 223 -15.41 -10.32 15.33
N GLU A 224 -14.14 -10.03 15.04
CA GLU A 224 -13.68 -8.75 14.49
C GLU A 224 -13.17 -8.91 13.05
N ILE A 225 -13.35 -7.87 12.22
CA ILE A 225 -12.80 -7.85 10.85
C ILE A 225 -11.28 -7.78 10.93
N CYS A 226 -10.58 -8.64 10.20
CA CYS A 226 -9.11 -8.68 10.17
C CYS A 226 -8.52 -7.45 9.46
N ASP A 227 -7.39 -6.93 9.97
CA ASP A 227 -6.48 -6.11 9.16
C ASP A 227 -5.82 -7.00 8.09
N ALA A 228 -6.27 -6.83 6.84
CA ALA A 228 -5.91 -7.71 5.73
C ALA A 228 -4.83 -7.10 4.81
N ARG A 229 -3.64 -6.83 5.37
CA ARG A 229 -2.49 -6.27 4.63
C ARG A 229 -1.93 -7.27 3.61
N PHE A 230 -1.41 -6.75 2.51
CA PHE A 230 -0.82 -7.57 1.45
C PHE A 230 0.40 -6.89 0.84
N SER A 231 1.30 -7.68 0.24
CA SER A 231 2.49 -7.17 -0.44
C SER A 231 2.82 -7.97 -1.69
N LYS A 232 3.66 -7.41 -2.56
CA LYS A 232 3.94 -7.99 -3.88
C LYS A 232 4.64 -9.36 -3.78
N CYS A 233 5.73 -9.46 -3.04
CA CYS A 233 6.51 -10.69 -2.88
C CYS A 233 7.00 -10.85 -1.44
N CYS A 234 6.64 -11.93 -0.75
CA CYS A 234 7.07 -12.15 0.65
C CYS A 234 8.55 -12.55 0.77
N GLY A 235 9.15 -13.09 -0.30
CA GLY A 235 10.53 -13.60 -0.29
C GLY A 235 10.65 -15.06 0.18
N GLY A 236 9.51 -15.74 0.33
CA GLY A 236 9.38 -17.12 0.80
C GLY A 236 9.01 -17.24 2.28
N ALA A 237 8.94 -16.14 3.01
CA ALA A 237 8.65 -16.09 4.44
C ALA A 237 7.74 -14.91 4.79
N PHE A 238 6.74 -15.13 5.64
CA PHE A 238 5.82 -14.10 6.09
C PHE A 238 6.38 -13.31 7.26
N GLU A 239 6.03 -12.03 7.30
CA GLU A 239 6.39 -11.12 8.38
C GLU A 239 5.22 -10.92 9.35
N GLU A 240 5.54 -10.61 10.60
CA GLU A 240 4.57 -10.19 11.59
C GLU A 240 4.31 -8.69 11.53
N PHE A 241 3.06 -8.30 11.77
CA PHE A 241 2.64 -6.89 11.77
C PHE A 241 3.51 -5.98 12.65
N GLN A 242 3.80 -6.42 13.87
CA GLN A 242 4.56 -5.66 14.88
C GLN A 242 6.00 -5.29 14.46
N ASN A 243 6.57 -6.03 13.53
CA ASN A 243 7.93 -5.79 13.03
C ASN A 243 7.94 -4.64 12.02
N CYS A 244 6.82 -4.38 11.36
CA CYS A 244 6.65 -3.32 10.37
C CYS A 244 6.00 -2.06 10.96
N TRP A 245 5.05 -2.20 11.89
CA TRP A 245 4.22 -1.10 12.41
C TRP A 245 4.25 -1.05 13.95
N GLU A 246 3.14 -0.67 14.58
CA GLU A 246 2.99 -0.62 16.03
C GLU A 246 3.22 -2.01 16.67
N ASN A 247 3.61 -2.04 17.94
CA ASN A 247 3.94 -3.28 18.65
C ASN A 247 2.68 -4.04 19.10
N VAL A 248 1.80 -4.36 18.15
CA VAL A 248 0.54 -5.08 18.33
C VAL A 248 0.60 -6.41 17.59
N LYS A 249 0.20 -7.48 18.29
CA LYS A 249 0.11 -8.82 17.70
C LYS A 249 -1.29 -9.07 17.15
N HIS A 250 -1.34 -9.44 15.88
CA HIS A 250 -2.53 -9.97 15.24
C HIS A 250 -2.34 -11.48 15.04
N PRO A 251 -3.16 -12.35 15.68
CA PRO A 251 -2.98 -13.80 15.61
C PRO A 251 -3.07 -14.41 14.21
N TYR A 252 -3.66 -13.69 13.26
CA TYR A 252 -3.79 -14.07 11.85
C TYR A 252 -2.72 -13.44 10.94
N LEU A 253 -1.79 -12.63 11.46
CA LEU A 253 -0.64 -12.06 10.73
C LEU A 253 0.68 -12.56 11.34
N ILE A 254 0.98 -13.82 11.08
CA ILE A 254 2.10 -14.55 11.72
C ILE A 254 3.25 -14.85 10.77
N GLY A 255 4.43 -15.10 11.34
CA GLY A 255 5.56 -15.65 10.61
C GLY A 255 5.31 -17.11 10.19
N GLN A 256 5.33 -17.38 8.88
CA GLN A 256 5.15 -18.71 8.31
C GLN A 256 5.89 -18.83 6.98
N ARG A 257 6.17 -20.08 6.55
CA ARG A 257 6.74 -20.41 5.26
C ARG A 257 5.72 -20.29 4.12
N ASP A 258 6.08 -19.62 3.02
CA ASP A 258 5.26 -19.53 1.82
C ASP A 258 5.41 -20.77 0.91
N SER A 259 5.01 -21.94 1.38
CA SER A 259 5.16 -23.18 0.61
C SER A 259 4.08 -24.21 0.97
N LYS A 260 3.69 -25.04 -0.01
CA LYS A 260 2.83 -26.21 0.22
C LYS A 260 3.59 -27.36 0.86
N THR A 261 4.82 -27.60 0.40
CA THR A 261 5.57 -28.84 0.68
C THR A 261 6.53 -28.69 1.86
N GLU A 262 7.01 -27.47 2.10
CA GLU A 262 7.91 -27.16 3.21
C GLU A 262 7.18 -26.32 4.24
N THR A 263 7.02 -26.85 5.45
CA THR A 263 6.39 -26.12 6.57
C THR A 263 7.40 -25.46 7.49
N ARG A 264 8.65 -25.96 7.50
CA ARG A 264 9.70 -25.45 8.39
C ARG A 264 10.30 -24.16 7.82
N LEU A 265 10.08 -23.07 8.55
CA LEU A 265 10.82 -21.83 8.39
C LEU A 265 12.01 -21.84 9.37
N PRO A 266 13.26 -21.59 8.93
CA PRO A 266 14.36 -21.34 9.86
C PRO A 266 14.09 -20.07 10.68
N ASP A 267 14.75 -19.93 11.83
CA ASP A 267 14.56 -18.76 12.69
C ASP A 267 15.28 -17.54 12.11
N LEU A 268 14.60 -16.82 11.22
CA LEU A 268 15.14 -15.68 10.47
C LEU A 268 15.38 -14.44 11.33
N THR A 269 15.01 -14.47 12.62
CA THR A 269 15.41 -13.43 13.58
C THR A 269 16.91 -13.51 13.89
N LYS A 270 17.54 -14.65 13.62
CA LYS A 270 18.99 -14.87 13.74
C LYS A 270 19.71 -14.49 12.44
N GLU A 271 20.72 -13.61 12.56
CA GLU A 271 21.47 -13.08 11.41
C GLU A 271 22.06 -14.17 10.50
N ALA A 272 22.68 -15.21 11.07
CA ALA A 272 23.31 -16.28 10.29
C ALA A 272 22.29 -17.11 9.47
N GLU A 273 21.10 -17.34 10.03
CA GLU A 273 20.03 -18.05 9.33
C GLU A 273 19.40 -17.15 8.25
N ALA A 274 19.22 -15.86 8.55
CA ALA A 274 18.75 -14.87 7.59
C ALA A 274 19.72 -14.70 6.40
N ASP A 275 21.03 -14.64 6.65
CA ASP A 275 22.04 -14.56 5.60
C ASP A 275 21.96 -15.77 4.66
N LYS A 276 21.99 -16.98 5.24
CA LYS A 276 21.84 -18.21 4.47
C LYS A 276 20.53 -18.24 3.67
N TRP A 277 19.42 -17.82 4.29
CA TRP A 277 18.11 -17.78 3.64
C TRP A 277 18.04 -16.81 2.46
N ILE A 278 18.59 -15.61 2.64
CA ILE A 278 18.56 -14.54 1.64
C ILE A 278 19.51 -14.89 0.48
N ARG A 279 20.67 -15.47 0.75
CA ARG A 279 21.63 -15.88 -0.30
C ARG A 279 21.25 -17.15 -1.04
N THR A 280 20.32 -17.93 -0.49
CA THR A 280 19.75 -19.10 -1.17
C THR A 280 18.42 -18.75 -1.83
N SER A 281 17.96 -19.56 -2.78
CA SER A 281 16.68 -19.39 -3.47
C SER A 281 15.78 -20.61 -3.20
N PRO A 282 15.24 -20.75 -1.97
CA PRO A 282 14.46 -21.92 -1.62
C PRO A 282 13.09 -21.90 -2.32
N ALA A 283 12.42 -23.05 -2.43
CA ALA A 283 11.14 -23.15 -3.12
C ALA A 283 10.03 -22.41 -2.35
N ALA A 284 9.26 -21.57 -3.04
CA ALA A 284 8.13 -20.86 -2.45
C ALA A 284 7.07 -20.61 -3.51
N PHE A 285 5.82 -20.37 -3.12
CA PHE A 285 4.80 -19.98 -4.09
C PHE A 285 5.22 -18.71 -4.84
N CYS A 286 5.77 -17.72 -4.14
CA CYS A 286 6.25 -16.50 -4.79
C CYS A 286 7.59 -16.63 -5.55
N ASN A 287 8.26 -17.80 -5.52
CA ASN A 287 9.47 -18.08 -6.29
C ASN A 287 9.11 -18.64 -7.67
N THR A 288 8.72 -17.76 -8.58
CA THR A 288 8.30 -18.15 -9.93
C THR A 288 8.95 -17.27 -10.98
N HIS A 289 9.31 -17.89 -12.11
CA HIS A 289 9.78 -17.22 -13.33
C HIS A 289 8.75 -17.31 -14.45
N ASN A 290 7.53 -17.79 -14.16
CA ASN A 290 6.48 -17.92 -15.16
C ASN A 290 5.92 -16.53 -15.51
N LYS A 291 6.30 -16.02 -16.69
CA LYS A 291 5.89 -14.70 -17.20
C LYS A 291 4.37 -14.51 -17.24
N GLN A 292 3.59 -15.56 -17.52
CA GLN A 292 2.13 -15.48 -17.57
C GLN A 292 1.53 -15.22 -16.19
N VAL A 293 2.11 -15.81 -15.14
CA VAL A 293 1.68 -15.54 -13.76
C VAL A 293 2.16 -14.17 -13.30
N LEU A 294 3.40 -13.81 -13.62
CA LEU A 294 3.95 -12.52 -13.25
C LEU A 294 3.18 -11.36 -13.89
N SER A 295 2.74 -11.49 -15.15
CA SER A 295 1.91 -10.47 -15.79
C SER A 295 0.51 -10.30 -15.19
N GLN A 296 0.09 -11.18 -14.26
CA GLN A 296 -1.16 -10.99 -13.50
C GLN A 296 -1.03 -9.93 -12.41
N VAL A 297 0.17 -9.79 -11.84
CA VAL A 297 0.46 -8.95 -10.68
C VAL A 297 1.38 -7.77 -11.03
N LEU A 298 2.32 -7.97 -11.96
CA LEU A 298 3.28 -6.95 -12.39
C LEU A 298 2.72 -6.18 -13.59
N ASN A 299 2.58 -4.86 -13.40
CA ASN A 299 2.29 -3.93 -14.48
C ASN A 299 3.44 -3.89 -15.51
N ASN A 300 3.19 -3.37 -16.71
CA ASN A 300 4.18 -3.35 -17.80
C ASN A 300 5.56 -2.78 -17.39
N TYR A 301 5.58 -1.76 -16.52
CA TYR A 301 6.83 -1.19 -15.99
C TYR A 301 7.56 -2.11 -15.01
N ASP A 302 6.83 -2.91 -14.24
CA ASP A 302 7.41 -3.81 -13.23
C ASP A 302 7.86 -5.15 -13.82
N GLN A 303 7.40 -5.51 -15.02
CA GLN A 303 7.77 -6.75 -15.71
C GLN A 303 9.25 -6.78 -16.14
N GLU A 304 9.92 -5.63 -16.18
CA GLU A 304 11.36 -5.54 -16.38
C GLU A 304 12.15 -5.99 -15.14
N THR A 305 11.52 -5.96 -13.96
CA THR A 305 12.11 -6.48 -12.72
C THR A 305 11.96 -7.99 -12.67
N THR A 306 13.03 -8.71 -12.99
CA THR A 306 13.05 -10.19 -12.98
C THR A 306 13.55 -10.78 -11.66
N ASP A 307 14.23 -9.97 -10.84
CA ASP A 307 14.97 -10.45 -9.66
C ASP A 307 14.32 -10.08 -8.32
N PHE A 308 13.03 -9.77 -8.25
CA PHE A 308 12.39 -9.33 -6.99
C PHE A 308 12.35 -10.41 -5.90
N TYR A 309 12.37 -11.71 -6.26
CA TYR A 309 12.41 -12.79 -5.27
C TYR A 309 13.76 -12.82 -4.55
N ARG A 310 14.85 -12.56 -5.30
CA ARG A 310 16.22 -12.42 -4.82
C ARG A 310 16.93 -11.33 -5.62
N TRP A 311 16.99 -10.13 -5.04
CA TRP A 311 17.50 -8.94 -5.73
C TRP A 311 18.89 -8.59 -5.23
N ARG A 312 19.62 -7.82 -6.05
CA ARG A 312 20.94 -7.30 -5.70
C ARG A 312 21.08 -5.85 -6.12
N VAL A 313 21.58 -5.01 -5.23
CA VAL A 313 21.90 -3.61 -5.51
C VAL A 313 23.33 -3.31 -5.04
N CYS A 314 24.06 -2.53 -5.82
CA CYS A 314 25.41 -2.09 -5.47
C CYS A 314 25.44 -0.57 -5.37
N TYR A 315 26.08 -0.06 -4.32
CA TYR A 315 26.38 1.36 -4.15
C TYR A 315 27.89 1.55 -4.08
N SER A 316 28.40 2.56 -4.76
CA SER A 316 29.68 3.15 -4.38
C SER A 316 29.55 3.86 -3.04
N GLN A 317 30.70 4.08 -2.40
CA GLN A 317 30.76 4.81 -1.14
C GLN A 317 30.12 6.20 -1.20
N GLN A 318 30.36 6.91 -2.30
CA GLN A 318 29.81 8.26 -2.50
C GLN A 318 28.30 8.21 -2.68
N GLU A 319 27.79 7.33 -3.55
CA GLU A 319 26.35 7.19 -3.80
C GLU A 319 25.57 6.85 -2.52
N LEU A 320 26.07 5.90 -1.72
CA LEU A 320 25.38 5.52 -0.48
C LEU A 320 25.37 6.66 0.54
N SER A 321 26.49 7.36 0.71
CA SER A 321 26.63 8.49 1.63
C SER A 321 25.67 9.64 1.26
N GLU A 322 25.67 10.04 -0.01
CA GLU A 322 24.80 11.10 -0.53
C GLU A 322 23.32 10.70 -0.44
N LEU A 323 23.00 9.45 -0.71
CA LEU A 323 21.65 8.91 -0.64
C LEU A 323 21.10 8.95 0.80
N ILE A 324 21.85 8.41 1.76
CA ILE A 324 21.44 8.40 3.17
C ILE A 324 21.27 9.85 3.65
N HIS A 325 22.19 10.75 3.31
CA HIS A 325 22.08 12.16 3.66
C HIS A 325 20.82 12.81 3.09
N LYS A 326 20.59 12.63 1.79
CA LYS A 326 19.42 13.20 1.10
C LYS A 326 18.09 12.70 1.67
N ARG A 327 18.01 11.43 2.09
CA ARG A 327 16.76 10.80 2.54
C ARG A 327 16.49 10.98 4.03
N SER A 328 17.53 11.00 4.85
CA SER A 328 17.42 11.16 6.31
C SER A 328 17.55 12.63 6.77
N GLY A 329 18.17 13.50 5.97
CA GLY A 329 18.58 14.84 6.38
C GLY A 329 19.75 14.85 7.37
N ILE A 330 20.41 13.71 7.59
CA ILE A 330 21.46 13.53 8.59
C ILE A 330 22.81 13.31 7.90
N GLU A 331 23.82 14.05 8.34
CA GLU A 331 25.20 13.90 7.86
C GLU A 331 25.92 12.78 8.63
N PHE A 332 26.26 11.70 7.92
CA PHE A 332 27.02 10.56 8.47
C PHE A 332 28.51 10.63 8.09
N GLY A 333 28.90 11.48 7.14
CA GLY A 333 30.18 11.38 6.46
C GLY A 333 30.28 10.07 5.67
N LYS A 334 31.51 9.56 5.51
CA LYS A 334 31.74 8.28 4.85
C LYS A 334 31.08 7.15 5.67
N ILE A 335 30.31 6.29 5.02
CA ILE A 335 29.69 5.12 5.64
C ILE A 335 30.75 4.03 5.88
N ILE A 336 30.89 3.62 7.13
CA ILE A 336 31.81 2.56 7.57
C ILE A 336 31.08 1.22 7.59
N ASP A 337 29.83 1.20 8.07
CA ASP A 337 29.07 -0.04 8.19
C ASP A 337 27.56 0.14 8.17
N LEU A 338 26.88 -0.93 7.80
CA LEU A 338 25.43 -1.11 7.89
C LEU A 338 25.19 -2.41 8.66
N ILE A 339 24.92 -2.30 9.95
CA ILE A 339 24.86 -3.46 10.86
C ILE A 339 23.41 -3.81 11.18
N PRO A 340 22.91 -4.99 10.75
CA PRO A 340 21.66 -5.55 11.24
C PRO A 340 21.65 -5.62 12.77
N VAL A 341 20.69 -4.94 13.41
CA VAL A 341 20.53 -4.98 14.87
C VAL A 341 19.41 -5.93 15.26
N GLU A 342 18.32 -5.94 14.50
CA GLU A 342 17.12 -6.70 14.79
C GLU A 342 16.41 -7.10 13.49
N ARG A 343 15.99 -8.36 13.40
CA ARG A 343 15.22 -8.91 12.28
C ARG A 343 13.89 -9.47 12.73
N GLY A 344 12.89 -9.33 11.86
CA GLY A 344 11.58 -9.95 11.99
C GLY A 344 11.56 -11.40 11.51
N THR A 345 10.38 -12.01 11.51
CA THR A 345 10.19 -13.43 11.20
C THR A 345 10.45 -13.78 9.74
N SER A 346 10.43 -12.78 8.86
CA SER A 346 10.73 -12.94 7.42
C SER A 346 12.18 -12.63 7.05
N GLY A 347 13.03 -12.32 8.04
CA GLY A 347 14.39 -11.83 7.81
C GLY A 347 14.46 -10.35 7.42
N ARG A 348 13.32 -9.65 7.35
CA ARG A 348 13.26 -8.19 7.19
C ARG A 348 13.88 -7.51 8.40
N LEU A 349 14.72 -6.51 8.16
CA LEU A 349 15.29 -5.70 9.21
C LEU A 349 14.21 -4.87 9.88
N VAL A 350 14.15 -4.98 11.21
CA VAL A 350 13.36 -4.12 12.11
C VAL A 350 14.23 -2.98 12.64
N ARG A 351 15.53 -3.21 12.83
CA ARG A 351 16.50 -2.17 13.18
C ARG A 351 17.81 -2.36 12.41
N LEU A 352 18.31 -1.26 11.86
CA LEU A 352 19.59 -1.17 11.16
C LEU A 352 20.44 -0.06 11.78
N LYS A 353 21.66 -0.39 12.19
CA LYS A 353 22.65 0.58 12.65
C LYS A 353 23.49 1.06 11.48
N ILE A 354 23.41 2.35 11.18
CA ILE A 354 24.27 3.04 10.22
C ILE A 354 25.46 3.60 10.99
N VAL A 355 26.66 3.19 10.61
CA VAL A 355 27.93 3.68 11.17
C VAL A 355 28.61 4.51 10.10
N GLY A 356 28.78 5.80 10.35
CA GLY A 356 29.57 6.71 9.51
C GLY A 356 30.72 7.35 10.29
N THR A 357 31.63 7.99 9.57
CA THR A 357 32.80 8.66 10.17
C THR A 357 32.44 9.82 11.10
N LEU A 358 31.26 10.43 10.93
CA LEU A 358 30.82 11.56 11.74
C LEU A 358 29.74 11.18 12.76
N ARG A 359 28.96 10.13 12.49
CA ARG A 359 27.80 9.78 13.29
C ARG A 359 27.50 8.29 13.21
N THR A 360 26.92 7.76 14.27
CA THR A 360 26.33 6.43 14.30
C THR A 360 24.88 6.55 14.78
N LEU A 361 23.95 5.93 14.06
CA LEU A 361 22.52 5.98 14.36
C LEU A 361 21.86 4.65 14.04
N ILE A 362 20.92 4.22 14.88
CA ILE A 362 20.04 3.09 14.56
C ILE A 362 18.76 3.64 13.94
N ILE A 363 18.50 3.29 12.69
CA ILE A 363 17.18 3.49 12.08
C ILE A 363 16.32 2.24 12.29
N GLY A 364 15.01 2.41 12.39
CA GLY A 364 14.11 1.30 12.66
C GLY A 364 12.81 1.34 11.86
N LYS A 365 12.19 0.16 11.79
CA LYS A 365 11.00 -0.23 11.02
C LYS A 365 11.28 -0.36 9.52
N GLU A 366 10.54 -1.30 8.92
CA GLU A 366 10.76 -1.82 7.56
C GLU A 366 10.83 -0.71 6.50
N LEU A 367 9.83 0.20 6.52
CA LEU A 367 9.69 1.23 5.49
C LEU A 367 10.76 2.33 5.61
N GLU A 368 11.10 2.75 6.83
CA GLU A 368 12.13 3.79 7.04
C GLU A 368 13.51 3.32 6.56
N ILE A 369 13.84 2.05 6.82
CA ILE A 369 15.07 1.42 6.32
C ILE A 369 15.11 1.45 4.78
N ARG A 370 14.02 1.06 4.13
CA ARG A 370 13.94 1.03 2.66
C ARG A 370 14.00 2.41 2.03
N ARG A 371 13.34 3.40 2.65
CA ARG A 371 13.34 4.79 2.19
C ARG A 371 14.72 5.44 2.35
N THR A 372 15.44 5.12 3.42
CA THR A 372 16.78 5.66 3.67
C THR A 372 17.82 5.14 2.68
N LEU A 373 17.67 3.87 2.23
CA LEU A 373 18.64 3.19 1.38
C LEU A 373 18.25 3.13 -0.10
N SER A 374 17.25 3.90 -0.57
CA SER A 374 16.91 3.95 -2.00
C SER A 374 16.39 5.31 -2.43
N SER A 375 16.76 5.73 -3.64
CA SER A 375 16.30 6.98 -4.26
C SER A 375 14.84 6.91 -4.67
N SER A 376 14.36 5.71 -5.02
CA SER A 376 12.95 5.39 -5.20
C SER A 376 12.47 4.57 -3.98
N HIS A 377 12.49 3.25 -4.11
CA HIS A 377 12.08 2.30 -3.09
C HIS A 377 13.00 1.08 -3.16
N LEU A 378 13.65 0.73 -2.06
CA LEU A 378 14.30 -0.58 -1.93
C LEU A 378 13.19 -1.63 -1.93
N TYR A 379 13.37 -2.78 -2.60
CA TYR A 379 12.28 -3.76 -2.74
C TYR A 379 11.77 -4.23 -1.38
N SER A 380 12.64 -4.55 -0.43
CA SER A 380 12.29 -4.90 0.95
C SER A 380 13.42 -4.51 1.92
N SER A 381 13.19 -4.61 3.24
CA SER A 381 14.27 -4.53 4.23
C SER A 381 14.91 -5.90 4.53
N ALA A 382 14.52 -6.98 3.84
CA ALA A 382 15.14 -8.29 3.98
C ALA A 382 16.38 -8.38 3.11
N PHE A 383 17.50 -7.88 3.62
CA PHE A 383 18.79 -7.96 2.93
C PHE A 383 19.95 -8.27 3.87
N VAL A 384 21.06 -8.66 3.26
CA VAL A 384 22.40 -8.75 3.84
C VAL A 384 23.34 -7.80 3.13
N VAL A 385 24.42 -7.44 3.82
CA VAL A 385 25.36 -6.40 3.39
C VAL A 385 26.75 -7.01 3.21
N ASP A 386 27.28 -6.95 1.99
CA ASP A 386 28.70 -7.18 1.72
C ASP A 386 29.42 -5.84 1.50
N LYS A 387 30.70 -5.80 1.88
CA LYS A 387 31.56 -4.62 1.77
C LYS A 387 32.80 -4.97 0.95
N GLU A 388 33.10 -4.14 -0.05
CA GLU A 388 34.36 -4.21 -0.81
C GLU A 388 35.27 -3.06 -0.38
N TYR A 389 36.57 -3.29 -0.35
CA TYR A 389 37.59 -2.33 0.07
C TYR A 389 38.60 -2.13 -1.06
N LYS A 390 39.26 -0.97 -1.09
CA LYS A 390 40.42 -0.77 -1.97
C LYS A 390 41.63 -1.44 -1.34
N GLU A 391 42.63 -1.82 -2.16
CA GLU A 391 43.84 -2.49 -1.67
C GLU A 391 44.55 -1.68 -0.57
N ASP A 392 44.58 -0.35 -0.71
CA ASP A 392 45.28 0.57 0.19
C ASP A 392 44.43 1.10 1.36
N GLU A 393 43.13 0.78 1.43
CA GLU A 393 42.24 1.31 2.48
C GLU A 393 41.29 0.23 3.01
N LYS A 394 41.50 -0.18 4.28
CA LYS A 394 40.76 -1.27 4.93
C LYS A 394 39.70 -0.83 5.94
N GLU A 395 39.67 0.46 6.28
CA GLU A 395 38.73 0.97 7.29
C GLU A 395 37.43 1.46 6.67
N ILE A 396 37.50 2.05 5.47
CA ILE A 396 36.33 2.61 4.78
C ILE A 396 36.03 1.78 3.53
N PRO A 397 34.86 1.15 3.44
CA PRO A 397 34.45 0.43 2.24
C PRO A 397 34.42 1.35 1.01
N SER A 398 34.85 0.81 -0.12
CA SER A 398 34.72 1.48 -1.42
C SER A 398 33.35 1.24 -2.04
N ARG A 399 32.72 0.10 -1.74
CA ARG A 399 31.39 -0.28 -2.21
C ARG A 399 30.63 -1.09 -1.17
N PHE A 400 29.31 -0.96 -1.21
CA PHE A 400 28.35 -1.75 -0.47
C PHE A 400 27.49 -2.54 -1.44
N ILE A 401 27.29 -3.82 -1.18
CA ILE A 401 26.44 -4.70 -1.96
C ILE A 401 25.32 -5.18 -1.05
N LEU A 402 24.09 -4.86 -1.42
CA LEU A 402 22.90 -5.37 -0.75
C LEU A 402 22.36 -6.55 -1.56
N THR A 403 22.33 -7.73 -0.95
CA THR A 403 21.61 -8.90 -1.49
C THR A 403 20.36 -9.09 -0.66
N GLY A 404 19.19 -9.08 -1.29
CA GLY A 404 17.92 -9.10 -0.57
C GLY A 404 16.86 -10.00 -1.16
N SER A 405 15.72 -10.05 -0.47
CA SER A 405 14.65 -11.02 -0.68
C SER A 405 13.28 -10.38 -0.63
N GLY A 406 12.43 -10.67 -1.61
CA GLY A 406 11.05 -10.19 -1.67
C GLY A 406 10.89 -8.70 -1.97
N TRP A 407 9.63 -8.29 -2.09
CA TRP A 407 9.19 -6.94 -2.43
C TRP A 407 7.97 -6.54 -1.61
N GLY A 408 8.14 -5.53 -0.76
CA GLY A 408 7.15 -5.01 0.18
C GLY A 408 7.36 -5.54 1.59
N HIS A 409 6.42 -5.24 2.48
CA HIS A 409 6.51 -5.50 3.92
C HIS A 409 6.41 -6.98 4.31
N GLY A 410 5.89 -7.87 3.46
CA GLY A 410 5.83 -9.31 3.71
C GLY A 410 4.79 -9.80 4.72
N VAL A 411 4.10 -8.88 5.39
CA VAL A 411 2.93 -9.19 6.24
C VAL A 411 1.70 -9.55 5.40
N GLY A 412 0.99 -10.61 5.79
CA GLY A 412 -0.27 -11.06 5.18
C GLY A 412 -0.12 -11.63 3.78
N LEU A 413 -1.04 -11.29 2.86
CA LEU A 413 -1.10 -11.93 1.54
C LEU A 413 0.08 -11.55 0.63
N CYS A 414 0.75 -12.55 0.07
CA CYS A 414 1.72 -12.36 -1.01
C CYS A 414 1.01 -12.41 -2.37
N GLN A 415 0.98 -11.31 -3.11
CA GLN A 415 0.25 -11.22 -4.39
C GLN A 415 0.78 -12.22 -5.42
N ILE A 416 2.11 -12.32 -5.61
CA ILE A 416 2.70 -13.28 -6.56
C ILE A 416 2.47 -14.72 -6.12
N GLY A 417 2.60 -15.00 -4.81
CA GLY A 417 2.33 -16.34 -4.29
C GLY A 417 0.86 -16.73 -4.47
N ALA A 418 -0.08 -15.82 -4.19
CA ALA A 418 -1.51 -16.01 -4.44
C ALA A 418 -1.83 -16.22 -5.92
N ALA A 419 -1.14 -15.50 -6.82
CA ALA A 419 -1.29 -15.71 -8.27
C ALA A 419 -0.85 -17.12 -8.67
N VAL A 420 0.30 -17.58 -8.17
CA VAL A 420 0.77 -18.96 -8.40
C VAL A 420 -0.21 -19.99 -7.83
N MET A 421 -0.77 -19.76 -6.64
CA MET A 421 -1.79 -20.64 -6.08
C MET A 421 -3.05 -20.66 -6.96
N GLY A 422 -3.54 -19.51 -7.42
CA GLY A 422 -4.69 -19.45 -8.35
C GLY A 422 -4.46 -20.26 -9.63
N GLU A 423 -3.27 -20.13 -10.22
CA GLU A 423 -2.86 -20.88 -11.42
C GLU A 423 -2.68 -22.38 -11.17
N GLN A 424 -2.33 -22.76 -9.95
CA GLN A 424 -2.29 -24.17 -9.52
C GLN A 424 -3.68 -24.73 -9.15
N GLY A 425 -4.75 -23.94 -9.31
CA GLY A 425 -6.14 -24.36 -9.12
C GLY A 425 -6.67 -24.24 -7.70
N TYR A 426 -5.93 -23.62 -6.78
CA TYR A 426 -6.43 -23.33 -5.43
C TYR A 426 -7.57 -22.34 -5.50
N LYS A 427 -8.59 -22.56 -4.67
CA LYS A 427 -9.70 -21.64 -4.49
C LYS A 427 -9.29 -20.47 -3.63
N TYR A 428 -9.93 -19.31 -3.83
CA TYR A 428 -9.65 -18.09 -3.08
C TYR A 428 -9.73 -18.31 -1.56
N LYS A 429 -10.63 -19.18 -1.08
CA LYS A 429 -10.72 -19.55 0.34
C LYS A 429 -9.46 -20.26 0.85
N GLU A 430 -8.87 -21.14 0.04
CA GLU A 430 -7.62 -21.84 0.37
C GLU A 430 -6.43 -20.88 0.32
N ILE A 431 -6.42 -19.97 -0.66
CA ILE A 431 -5.43 -18.89 -0.74
C ILE A 431 -5.48 -18.04 0.53
N LEU A 432 -6.65 -17.56 0.93
CA LEU A 432 -6.81 -16.72 2.11
C LEU A 432 -6.49 -17.46 3.41
N SER A 433 -6.88 -18.73 3.53
CA SER A 433 -6.54 -19.55 4.69
C SER A 433 -5.03 -19.79 4.84
N HIS A 434 -4.26 -19.76 3.75
CA HIS A 434 -2.80 -19.87 3.78
C HIS A 434 -2.13 -18.60 4.28
N TYR A 435 -2.63 -17.42 3.86
CA TYR A 435 -2.03 -16.12 4.20
C TYR A 435 -2.56 -15.49 5.51
N TYR A 436 -3.76 -15.88 5.94
CA TYR A 436 -4.40 -15.39 7.17
C TYR A 436 -4.85 -16.58 8.04
N PRO A 437 -3.91 -17.37 8.57
CA PRO A 437 -4.23 -18.59 9.29
C PRO A 437 -5.12 -18.29 10.51
N GLY A 438 -6.11 -19.16 10.73
CA GLY A 438 -7.06 -19.02 11.84
C GLY A 438 -8.19 -18.00 11.60
N SER A 439 -8.15 -17.21 10.52
CA SER A 439 -9.28 -16.37 10.12
C SER A 439 -10.38 -17.17 9.40
N ALA A 440 -11.59 -16.63 9.39
CA ALA A 440 -12.74 -17.16 8.67
C ALA A 440 -13.26 -16.14 7.65
N ILE A 441 -13.84 -16.61 6.56
CA ILE A 441 -14.53 -15.75 5.59
C ILE A 441 -16.01 -15.69 5.98
N GLU A 442 -16.52 -14.49 6.25
CA GLU A 442 -17.92 -14.27 6.61
C GLU A 442 -18.56 -13.21 5.73
N GLN A 443 -19.84 -13.41 5.38
CA GLN A 443 -20.61 -12.45 4.60
C GLN A 443 -21.30 -11.44 5.53
N GLN A 444 -20.87 -10.18 5.46
CA GLN A 444 -21.32 -9.10 6.34
C GLN A 444 -22.51 -8.30 5.80
N TYR A 445 -22.73 -8.32 4.48
CA TYR A 445 -23.87 -7.70 3.80
C TYR A 445 -24.12 -8.38 2.45
N LYS A 446 -25.24 -8.02 1.79
CA LYS A 446 -25.65 -8.59 0.51
C LYS A 446 -25.64 -7.57 -0.62
#